data_AF-A0A059LFB6-F1
#
_entry.id   AF-A0A059LFB6-F1
#
_cell.length_a   1.000
_cell.length_b   1.000
_cell.length_c   1.000
_cell.angle_alpha   90.00
_cell.angle_beta   90.00
_cell.angle_gamma   90.00
#
_symmetry.space_group_name_H-M   'P 1'
#
loop_
_entity.id
_entity.type
_entity.pdbx_description
1 polymer ?
#
loop_
_entity_poly.entity_id
_entity_poly.type
_entity_poly.pdbx_seq_one_letter_code
_entity_poly.pdbx_strand_id
1 'polypeptide(L)'
;LRWGHAAPTAPDTLPAYPYHDADPLVLEAAPHLFFAGGQPRFESRLVQHPGGGATRVVAVPEFYKCPCLVLVNLQTLECEPVYFGEEVEALKEEEA
;
A
#
# COMPACT_ATOMS: atom_id res chain seq x y z
N LEU A 1 5.57 -1.45 -8.49
CA LEU A 1 6.18 -2.80 -8.36
C LEU A 1 6.70 -3.37 -9.68
N ARG A 2 5.87 -3.56 -10.72
CA ARG A 2 6.35 -4.10 -12.03
C ARG A 2 7.50 -3.32 -12.64
N TRP A 3 7.49 -2.00 -12.48
CA TRP A 3 8.52 -1.10 -13.02
C TRP A 3 9.72 -0.90 -12.08
N GLY A 4 9.73 -1.51 -10.88
CA GLY A 4 10.82 -1.31 -9.93
C GLY A 4 11.01 0.14 -9.47
N HIS A 5 9.97 0.97 -9.52
CA HIS A 5 10.04 2.38 -9.16
C HIS A 5 8.82 2.78 -8.32
N ALA A 6 9.04 3.52 -7.24
CA ALA A 6 8.01 3.95 -6.30
C ALA A 6 7.14 5.07 -6.86
N ALA A 7 7.74 6.07 -7.50
CA ALA A 7 7.03 7.19 -8.14
C ALA A 7 7.64 7.50 -9.53
N PRO A 8 7.33 6.71 -10.57
CA PRO A 8 7.96 6.82 -11.90
C PRO A 8 7.64 8.12 -12.64
N THR A 9 6.66 8.88 -12.17
CA THR A 9 6.29 10.18 -12.73
C THR A 9 6.94 11.36 -12.00
N ALA A 10 7.77 11.09 -10.97
CA ALA A 10 8.66 12.10 -10.41
C ALA A 10 9.89 12.25 -11.34
N PRO A 11 10.41 13.48 -11.58
CA PRO A 11 9.96 14.76 -11.04
C PRO A 11 8.83 15.45 -11.82
N ASP A 12 8.36 14.87 -12.94
CA ASP A 12 7.46 15.52 -13.90
C ASP A 12 6.10 15.93 -13.32
N THR A 13 5.44 15.06 -12.55
CA THR A 13 4.12 15.31 -11.94
C THR A 13 4.14 15.40 -10.42
N LEU A 14 5.23 14.94 -9.80
CA LEU A 14 5.45 14.98 -8.36
C LEU A 14 6.80 15.67 -8.11
N PRO A 15 6.85 16.78 -7.35
CA PRO A 15 8.11 17.41 -7.00
C PRO A 15 9.04 16.42 -6.30
N ALA A 16 10.28 16.31 -6.79
CA ALA A 16 11.33 15.52 -6.18
C ALA A 16 12.59 16.36 -6.01
N TYR A 17 13.38 16.01 -5.01
CA TYR A 17 14.70 16.60 -4.82
C TYR A 17 15.62 16.16 -5.97
N PRO A 18 16.45 17.05 -6.54
CA PRO A 18 17.35 16.69 -7.63
C PRO A 18 18.55 15.90 -7.10
N TYR A 19 18.40 14.57 -7.02
CA TYR A 19 19.51 13.68 -6.70
C TYR A 19 20.48 13.58 -7.88
N HIS A 20 21.78 13.72 -7.61
CA HIS A 20 22.81 13.73 -8.65
C HIS A 20 23.42 12.35 -8.94
N ASP A 21 23.54 11.49 -7.93
CA ASP A 21 24.25 10.22 -8.05
C ASP A 21 23.32 9.02 -8.27
N ALA A 22 22.22 8.95 -7.51
CA ALA A 22 21.27 7.84 -7.56
C ALA A 22 19.86 8.31 -7.20
N ASP A 23 18.85 7.72 -7.85
CA ASP A 23 17.44 8.01 -7.55
C ASP A 23 16.95 7.11 -6.40
N PRO A 24 16.56 7.67 -5.24
CA PRO A 24 16.09 6.88 -4.09
C PRO A 24 14.69 6.29 -4.28
N LEU A 25 13.98 6.65 -5.35
CA LEU A 25 12.65 6.12 -5.66
C LEU A 25 12.72 4.82 -6.46
N VAL A 26 13.90 4.44 -6.93
CA VAL A 26 14.16 3.12 -7.53
C VAL A 26 14.14 2.05 -6.43
N LEU A 27 13.38 0.98 -6.66
CA LEU A 27 13.31 -0.18 -5.77
C LEU A 27 14.41 -1.18 -6.16
N GLU A 28 15.49 -1.22 -5.37
CA GLU A 28 16.63 -2.14 -5.61
C GLU A 28 16.23 -3.63 -5.48
N ALA A 29 15.22 -3.91 -4.65
CA ALA A 29 14.66 -5.23 -4.45
C ALA A 29 13.14 -5.18 -4.29
N ALA A 30 12.46 -6.27 -4.62
CA ALA A 30 11.03 -6.38 -4.38
C ALA A 30 10.77 -6.50 -2.86
N PRO A 31 10.00 -5.59 -2.25
CA PRO A 31 9.73 -5.64 -0.81
C PRO A 31 8.73 -6.77 -0.49
N HIS A 32 8.78 -7.33 0.71
CA HIS A 32 7.76 -8.30 1.17
C HIS A 32 6.37 -7.65 1.33
N LEU A 33 6.36 -6.38 1.76
CA LEU A 33 5.17 -5.58 2.01
C LEU A 33 5.37 -4.18 1.41
N PHE A 34 4.39 -3.69 0.65
CA PHE A 34 4.37 -2.34 0.09
C PHE A 34 3.05 -1.66 0.42
N PHE A 35 3.10 -0.59 1.21
CA PHE A 35 1.90 0.16 1.62
C PHE A 35 1.81 1.50 0.89
N ALA A 36 0.59 1.88 0.50
CA ALA A 36 0.25 3.19 0.01
C ALA A 36 -0.77 3.83 0.96
N GLY A 37 -0.41 4.95 1.58
CA GLY A 37 -1.30 5.71 2.46
C GLY A 37 -2.25 6.61 1.68
N GLY A 38 -3.18 7.25 2.40
CA GLY A 38 -4.07 8.26 1.84
C GLY A 38 -5.09 7.71 0.85
N GLN A 39 -5.44 6.43 0.95
CA GLN A 39 -6.37 5.79 0.03
C GLN A 39 -7.82 6.02 0.46
N PRO A 40 -8.80 5.99 -0.47
CA PRO A 40 -10.20 6.22 -0.13
C PRO A 40 -10.81 5.08 0.69
N ARG A 41 -10.27 3.87 0.57
CA ARG A 41 -10.75 2.65 1.24
C ARG A 41 -9.61 1.65 1.43
N PHE A 42 -9.83 0.66 2.29
CA PHE A 42 -8.88 -0.41 2.49
C PHE A 42 -8.90 -1.36 1.29
N GLU A 43 -7.73 -1.80 0.85
CA GLU A 43 -7.62 -2.89 -0.12
C GLU A 43 -6.28 -3.59 0.08
N SER A 44 -6.24 -4.89 -0.18
CA SER A 44 -5.01 -5.67 -0.03
C SER A 44 -4.90 -6.73 -1.13
N ARG A 45 -3.71 -6.89 -1.69
CA ARG A 45 -3.45 -7.89 -2.74
C ARG A 45 -2.06 -8.50 -2.61
N LEU A 46 -1.99 -9.82 -2.76
CA LEU A 46 -0.72 -10.51 -2.93
C LEU A 46 -0.34 -10.52 -4.42
N VAL A 47 0.80 -9.92 -4.77
CA VAL A 47 1.29 -9.82 -6.14
C VAL A 47 2.50 -10.74 -6.29
N GLN A 48 2.38 -11.71 -7.20
CA GLN A 48 3.46 -12.63 -7.54
C GLN A 48 4.45 -12.00 -8.52
N HIS A 49 5.74 -12.26 -8.32
CA HIS A 49 6.80 -11.79 -9.21
C HIS A 49 7.20 -12.86 -10.23
N PRO A 50 7.56 -12.49 -11.47
CA PRO A 50 8.02 -13.46 -12.47
C PRO A 50 9.24 -14.28 -12.06
N GLY A 51 10.13 -13.70 -11.23
CA GLY A 51 11.34 -14.36 -10.71
C GLY A 51 11.12 -15.19 -9.44
N GLY A 52 9.86 -15.37 -9.02
CA GLY A 52 9.52 -16.00 -7.75
C GLY A 52 9.39 -15.01 -6.59
N GLY A 53 8.75 -15.46 -5.52
CA GLY A 53 8.37 -14.62 -4.39
C GLY A 53 7.13 -13.76 -4.66
N ALA A 54 6.66 -13.10 -3.60
CA ALA A 54 5.46 -12.27 -3.65
C ALA A 54 5.64 -11.00 -2.80
N THR A 55 4.94 -9.95 -3.19
CA THR A 55 4.77 -8.72 -2.39
C THR A 55 3.31 -8.58 -2.01
N ARG A 56 3.05 -8.40 -0.72
CA ARG A 56 1.75 -7.93 -0.25
C ARG A 56 1.65 -6.42 -0.47
N VAL A 57 0.67 -5.97 -1.26
CA VAL A 57 0.36 -4.56 -1.47
C VAL A 57 -0.84 -4.19 -0.61
N VAL A 58 -0.76 -3.06 0.10
CA VAL A 58 -1.79 -2.59 1.02
C VAL A 58 -2.15 -1.14 0.73
N ALA A 59 -3.41 -0.88 0.43
CA ALA A 59 -4.01 0.44 0.38
C ALA A 59 -4.51 0.80 1.78
N VAL A 60 -3.86 1.76 2.43
CA VAL A 60 -4.17 2.20 3.79
C VAL A 60 -5.07 3.43 3.72
N PRO A 61 -6.28 3.39 4.31
CA PRO A 61 -7.23 4.50 4.26
C PRO A 61 -6.74 5.77 4.94
N GLU A 62 -7.32 6.90 4.55
CA GLU A 62 -7.25 8.13 5.35
C GLU A 62 -8.09 8.00 6.63
N PHE A 63 -7.44 7.82 7.78
CA PHE A 63 -8.12 7.61 9.07
C PHE A 63 -9.21 8.66 9.40
N TYR A 64 -8.97 9.93 9.05
CA TYR A 64 -9.93 11.02 9.31
C TYR A 64 -11.24 10.88 8.52
N LYS A 65 -11.19 10.28 7.32
CA LYS A 65 -12.38 10.07 6.47
C LYS A 65 -12.99 8.68 6.65
N CYS A 66 -12.14 7.68 6.79
CA CYS A 66 -12.48 6.29 7.00
C CYS A 66 -11.66 5.81 8.21
N PRO A 67 -12.26 5.78 9.42
CA PRO A 67 -11.56 5.48 10.68
C PRO A 67 -11.17 4.00 10.75
N CYS A 68 -10.16 3.64 9.94
CA CYS A 68 -9.72 2.28 9.69
C CYS A 68 -8.21 2.18 9.95
N LEU A 69 -7.82 1.22 10.79
CA LEU A 69 -6.45 0.74 10.89
C LEU A 69 -6.30 -0.55 10.07
N VAL A 70 -5.07 -0.91 9.74
CA VAL A 70 -4.77 -2.18 9.07
C VAL A 70 -3.76 -2.96 9.93
N LEU A 71 -4.18 -4.11 10.44
CA LEU A 71 -3.30 -5.05 11.12
C LEU A 71 -2.65 -5.96 10.08
N VAL A 72 -1.34 -6.16 10.19
CA VAL A 72 -0.58 -7.04 9.29
C VAL A 72 0.04 -8.16 10.09
N ASN A 73 -0.30 -9.40 9.75
CA ASN A 73 0.38 -10.56 10.29
C ASN A 73 1.76 -10.69 9.63
N LEU A 74 2.84 -10.57 10.40
CA LEU A 74 4.20 -10.58 9.84
C LEU A 74 4.67 -11.97 9.38
N GLN A 75 4.00 -13.03 9.82
CA GLN A 75 4.32 -14.40 9.41
C GLN A 75 3.59 -14.78 8.11
N THR A 76 2.33 -14.39 7.95
CA THR A 76 1.50 -14.76 6.78
C THR A 76 1.36 -13.64 5.74
N LEU A 77 1.69 -12.40 6.12
CA LEU A 77 1.43 -11.17 5.37
C LEU A 77 -0.06 -10.94 5.07
N GLU A 78 -0.96 -11.56 5.84
CA GLU A 78 -2.39 -11.27 5.78
C GLU A 78 -2.67 -9.91 6.42
N CYS A 79 -3.69 -9.23 5.91
CA CYS A 79 -4.06 -7.88 6.33
C CYS A 79 -5.51 -7.88 6.78
N GLU A 80 -5.77 -7.35 7.97
CA GLU A 80 -7.10 -7.25 8.57
C GLU A 80 -7.42 -5.78 8.87
N PRO A 81 -8.50 -5.22 8.30
CA PRO A 81 -8.94 -3.86 8.60
C PRO A 81 -9.66 -3.84 9.95
N VAL A 82 -9.37 -2.82 10.77
CA VAL A 82 -10.04 -2.56 12.05
C VAL A 82 -10.68 -1.19 11.99
N TYR A 83 -12.01 -1.14 11.98
CA TYR A 83 -12.78 0.08 11.90
C TYR A 83 -13.22 0.58 13.28
N PHE A 84 -13.24 1.91 13.46
CA PHE A 84 -13.60 2.59 14.70
C PHE A 84 -14.81 3.51 14.48
N GLY A 85 -15.79 3.49 15.38
CA GLY A 85 -17.01 4.32 15.30
C GLY A 85 -18.30 3.49 15.27
N GLU A 86 -19.47 4.14 15.38
CA GLU A 86 -20.77 3.44 15.42
C GLU A 86 -21.30 3.04 14.02
N GLU A 87 -20.76 3.60 12.94
CA GLU A 87 -21.17 3.32 11.54
C GLU A 87 -20.49 2.08 10.93
N VAL A 88 -19.76 1.31 11.76
CA VAL A 88 -18.92 0.17 11.35
C VAL A 88 -19.71 -1.03 10.82
N GLU A 89 -21.01 -1.11 11.11
CA GLU A 89 -21.88 -2.18 10.61
C GLU A 89 -22.29 -1.99 9.14
N ALA A 90 -22.41 -0.75 8.64
CA ALA A 90 -22.86 -0.48 7.27
C ALA A 90 -21.81 -0.79 6.19
N LEU A 91 -20.52 -0.71 6.53
CA LEU A 91 -19.41 -0.99 5.60
C LEU A 91 -19.07 -2.49 5.50
N LYS A 92 -19.47 -3.31 6.49
CA LYS A 92 -19.31 -4.76 6.45
C LYS A 92 -20.30 -5.43 5.50
N GLU A 93 -21.49 -4.85 5.28
CA GLU A 93 -22.53 -5.41 4.41
C GLU A 93 -22.26 -5.17 2.91
N GLU A 94 -21.47 -4.16 2.53
CA GLU A 94 -21.11 -3.93 1.10
C GLU A 94 -19.97 -4.83 0.59
N GLU A 95 -19.22 -5.50 1.48
CA GLU A 95 -18.11 -6.40 1.11
C GLU A 95 -18.46 -7.91 1.14
N ALA A 96 -19.71 -8.28 1.44
CA ALA A 96 -20.23 -9.66 1.46
C ALA A 96 -21.03 -10.01 0.19
#